data_AF-A0A200R9D2-F1
#
_entry.id   AF-A0A200R9D2-F1
#
_cell.length_a   1.000
_cell.length_b   1.000
_cell.length_c   1.000
_cell.angle_alpha   90.00
_cell.angle_beta   90.00
_cell.angle_gamma   90.00
#
_symmetry.space_group_name_H-M   'P 1'
#
loop_
_entity.id
_entity.type
_entity.pdbx_description
1 polymer ?
#
loop_
_entity_poly.entity_id
_entity_poly.type
_entity_poly.pdbx_seq_one_letter_code
_entity_poly.pdbx_strand_id
1 'polypeptide(L)'
;MDGCSLGNPGMAGCGGIFRSHEGSVLGCFAANIGVETQVFTEFLAALWALEIAPDKGWTPVWLECDSMLVILALQDSFKVPWRLQIR
;
A
#
# COMPACT_ATOMS: atom_id res chain seq x y z
N MET A 1 -5.84 2.83 -0.29
CA MET A 1 -4.77 2.31 -1.19
C MET A 1 -5.21 0.96 -1.69
N ASP A 2 -4.71 0.51 -2.84
CA ASP A 2 -5.12 -0.77 -3.45
C ASP A 2 -3.98 -1.33 -4.33
N GLY A 3 -3.91 -2.65 -4.43
CA GLY A 3 -2.98 -3.42 -5.24
C GLY A 3 -3.71 -4.51 -6.04
N CYS A 4 -3.39 -4.62 -7.33
CA CYS A 4 -4.00 -5.59 -8.23
C CYS A 4 -2.94 -6.47 -8.90
N SER A 5 -3.27 -7.75 -9.12
CA SER A 5 -2.50 -8.67 -9.95
C SER A 5 -3.40 -9.51 -10.85
N LEU A 6 -3.04 -9.63 -12.12
CA LEU A 6 -3.68 -10.48 -13.14
C LEU A 6 -3.16 -11.92 -13.03
N GLY A 7 -3.40 -12.56 -11.89
CA GLY A 7 -2.88 -13.89 -11.54
C GLY A 7 -2.34 -13.91 -10.11
N ASN A 8 -1.74 -15.03 -9.71
CA ASN A 8 -1.07 -15.12 -8.41
C ASN A 8 0.14 -16.09 -8.45
N PRO A 9 1.30 -15.66 -8.98
CA PRO A 9 1.63 -14.29 -9.44
C PRO A 9 1.15 -14.00 -10.88
N GLY A 10 1.05 -12.71 -11.22
CA GLY A 10 0.61 -12.21 -12.53
C GLY A 10 1.03 -10.75 -12.74
N MET A 11 0.72 -10.16 -13.90
CA MET A 11 1.01 -8.74 -14.15
C MET A 11 0.28 -7.87 -13.12
N ALA A 12 1.01 -6.98 -12.45
CA ALA A 12 0.58 -6.38 -11.22
C ALA A 12 0.90 -4.87 -11.15
N GLY A 13 0.07 -4.15 -10.41
CA GLY A 13 0.20 -2.71 -10.19
C GLY A 13 -0.37 -2.33 -8.83
N CYS A 14 0.01 -1.17 -8.33
CA CYS A 14 -0.54 -0.64 -7.08
C CYS A 14 -0.72 0.88 -7.15
N GLY A 15 -1.50 1.42 -6.22
CA GLY A 15 -1.75 2.85 -6.15
C GLY A 15 -2.48 3.31 -4.89
N GLY A 16 -2.61 4.62 -4.77
CA GLY A 16 -3.29 5.24 -3.65
C GLY A 16 -3.67 6.69 -3.93
N ILE A 17 -4.67 7.17 -3.20
CA ILE A 17 -5.13 8.55 -3.21
C ILE A 17 -4.96 9.10 -1.79
N PHE A 18 -4.34 10.27 -1.67
CA PHE A 18 -4.24 11.02 -0.44
C PHE A 18 -5.39 12.02 -0.37
N ARG A 19 -6.10 12.05 0.76
CA ARG A 19 -7.21 12.97 1.00
C ARG A 19 -6.99 13.74 2.30
N SER A 20 -7.46 14.98 2.35
CA SER A 20 -7.58 15.72 3.60
C SER A 20 -8.74 15.18 4.43
N HIS A 21 -8.81 15.60 5.69
CA HIS A 21 -9.94 15.28 6.57
C HIS A 21 -11.31 15.82 6.07
N GLU A 22 -11.29 16.80 5.15
CA GLU A 22 -12.48 17.35 4.48
C GLU A 22 -12.88 16.54 3.24
N GLY A 23 -12.11 15.50 2.90
CA GLY A 23 -12.32 14.67 1.70
C GLY A 23 -11.65 15.21 0.44
N SER A 24 -10.99 16.37 0.50
CA SER A 24 -10.29 16.98 -0.64
C SER A 24 -9.10 16.13 -1.07
N VAL A 25 -8.96 15.85 -2.37
CA VAL A 25 -7.82 15.10 -2.91
C VAL A 25 -6.56 15.96 -2.87
N LEU A 26 -5.54 15.49 -2.16
CA LEU A 26 -4.24 16.14 -2.02
C LEU A 26 -3.23 15.63 -3.07
N GLY A 27 -3.41 14.39 -3.53
CA GLY A 27 -2.56 13.77 -4.53
C GLY A 27 -2.86 12.28 -4.70
N CYS A 28 -2.13 11.64 -5.59
CA CYS A 28 -2.20 10.19 -5.80
C CYS A 28 -0.87 9.64 -6.30
N PHE A 29 -0.73 8.31 -6.24
CA PHE A 29 0.35 7.58 -6.88
C PHE A 29 -0.20 6.32 -7.55
N ALA A 30 0.53 5.86 -8.56
CA ALA A 30 0.30 4.58 -9.21
C ALA A 30 1.63 4.06 -9.76
N ALA A 31 1.86 2.75 -9.69
CA ALA A 31 2.98 2.14 -10.38
C ALA A 31 2.65 0.75 -10.92
N ASN A 32 3.38 0.41 -11.99
CA ASN A 32 3.50 -0.93 -12.50
C ASN A 32 4.57 -1.67 -11.68
N ILE A 33 4.20 -2.78 -11.07
CA ILE A 33 5.06 -3.59 -10.18
C ILE A 33 5.68 -4.77 -10.92
N GLY A 34 5.29 -5.02 -12.18
CA GLY A 34 5.77 -6.15 -12.96
C GLY A 34 4.93 -7.39 -12.68
N VAL A 35 5.57 -8.53 -12.41
CA VAL A 35 4.87 -9.79 -12.13
C VAL A 35 4.96 -10.09 -10.64
N GLU A 36 3.84 -9.93 -9.92
CA GLU A 36 3.78 -10.13 -8.48
C GLU A 36 2.45 -10.73 -8.01
N THR A 37 2.38 -11.07 -6.73
CA THR A 37 1.15 -11.54 -6.08
C THR A 37 0.24 -10.37 -5.68
N GLN A 38 -1.07 -10.61 -5.56
CA GLN A 38 -2.01 -9.57 -5.10
C GLN A 38 -1.64 -9.04 -3.70
N VAL A 39 -1.29 -9.93 -2.76
CA VAL A 39 -0.90 -9.53 -1.40
C VAL A 39 0.37 -8.67 -1.41
N PHE A 40 1.31 -8.96 -2.31
CA PHE A 40 2.52 -8.15 -2.46
C PHE A 40 2.18 -6.73 -2.92
N THR A 41 1.33 -6.57 -3.95
CA THR A 41 0.95 -5.24 -4.45
C THR A 41 0.19 -4.42 -3.42
N GLU A 42 -0.69 -5.06 -2.64
CA GLU A 42 -1.44 -4.40 -1.57
C GLU A 42 -0.51 -3.88 -0.47
N PHE A 43 0.41 -4.73 -0.01
CA PHE A 43 1.38 -4.34 1.01
C PHE A 43 2.33 -3.24 0.51
N LEU A 44 2.75 -3.32 -0.76
CA LEU A 44 3.60 -2.29 -1.36
C LEU A 44 2.86 -0.95 -1.49
N ALA A 45 1.56 -0.95 -1.82
CA ALA A 45 0.74 0.25 -1.82
C ALA A 45 0.70 0.91 -0.43
N ALA A 46 0.59 0.09 0.62
CA ALA A 46 0.55 0.57 2.01
C ALA A 46 1.85 1.25 2.39
N LEU A 47 2.96 0.58 2.11
CA LEU A 47 4.30 1.09 2.38
C LEU A 47 4.54 2.42 1.67
N TRP A 48 4.29 2.50 0.37
CA TRP A 48 4.52 3.75 -0.36
C TRP A 48 3.63 4.88 0.12
N ALA A 49 2.39 4.59 0.53
CA ALA A 49 1.54 5.60 1.15
C ALA A 49 2.15 6.12 2.47
N LEU A 50 2.74 5.23 3.27
CA LEU A 50 3.43 5.55 4.53
C LEU A 50 4.78 6.25 4.34
N GLU A 51 5.44 6.10 3.19
CA GLU A 51 6.66 6.83 2.85
C GLU A 51 6.34 8.23 2.28
N ILE A 52 5.39 8.30 1.33
CA ILE A 52 5.06 9.55 0.63
C ILE A 52 4.37 10.57 1.55
N ALA A 53 3.46 10.14 2.43
CA ALA A 53 2.69 11.09 3.24
C ALA A 53 3.57 11.90 4.22
N PRO A 54 4.49 11.29 5.00
CA PRO A 54 5.44 12.03 5.82
C PRO A 54 6.36 12.95 5.01
N ASP A 55 6.85 12.51 3.85
CA ASP A 55 7.69 13.34 2.96
C ASP A 55 6.97 14.60 2.47
N LYS A 56 5.63 14.57 2.42
CA LYS A 56 4.77 15.72 2.09
C LYS A 56 4.32 16.53 3.31
N GLY A 57 4.72 16.13 4.52
CA GLY A 57 4.26 16.75 5.77
C GLY A 57 2.80 16.45 6.12
N TRP A 58 2.21 15.41 5.51
CA TRP A 58 0.82 15.00 5.76
C TRP A 58 0.76 14.02 6.92
N THR A 59 0.89 14.53 8.14
CA THR A 59 0.79 13.72 9.37
C THR A 59 -0.15 14.38 10.37
N PRO A 60 -0.96 13.61 11.13
CA PRO A 60 -1.05 12.14 11.13
C PRO A 60 -1.80 11.57 9.91
N VAL A 61 -1.52 10.30 9.57
CA VAL A 61 -2.12 9.59 8.42
C VAL A 61 -3.15 8.58 8.91
N TRP A 62 -4.31 8.54 8.26
CA TRP A 62 -5.25 7.42 8.32
C TRP A 62 -5.06 6.55 7.07
N LEU A 63 -4.63 5.31 7.24
CA LEU A 63 -4.45 4.38 6.12
C LEU A 63 -5.71 3.51 5.95
N GLU A 64 -6.42 3.68 4.83
CA GLU A 64 -7.56 2.82 4.45
C GLU A 64 -7.05 1.65 3.60
N CYS A 65 -7.32 0.43 4.07
CA CYS A 65 -6.98 -0.83 3.42
C CYS A 65 -8.12 -1.84 3.62
N ASP A 66 -8.49 -2.58 2.58
CA ASP A 66 -9.50 -3.65 2.58
C ASP A 66 -8.88 -5.05 2.69
N SER A 67 -7.56 -5.16 2.62
CA SER A 67 -6.82 -6.41 2.81
C SER A 67 -6.54 -6.71 4.28
N MET A 68 -7.27 -7.68 4.83
CA MET A 68 -7.06 -8.17 6.20
C MET A 68 -5.62 -8.62 6.45
N LEU A 69 -4.95 -9.23 5.46
CA LEU A 69 -3.56 -9.67 5.59
C LEU A 69 -2.60 -8.49 5.77
N VAL A 70 -2.83 -7.38 5.06
CA VAL A 70 -2.02 -6.17 5.20
C VAL A 70 -2.26 -5.51 6.55
N ILE A 71 -3.52 -5.44 7.01
CA ILE A 71 -3.86 -4.92 8.34
C ILE A 71 -3.14 -5.71 9.44
N LEU A 72 -3.22 -7.04 9.41
CA LEU A 72 -2.55 -7.90 10.40
C LEU A 72 -1.03 -7.76 10.36
N ALA A 73 -0.45 -7.62 9.17
CA ALA A 73 0.98 -7.40 8.98
C ALA A 73 1.46 -6.06 9.55
N LEU A 74 0.69 -4.98 9.38
CA LEU A 74 1.03 -3.65 9.92
C LEU A 74 0.84 -3.55 11.43
N GLN A 75 -0.04 -4.37 12.00
CA GLN A 75 -0.30 -4.44 13.45
C GLN A 75 0.69 -5.36 14.19
N ASP A 76 1.79 -5.78 13.55
CA ASP A 76 2.76 -6.77 14.07
C ASP A 76 2.10 -8.07 14.56
N SER A 77 0.90 -8.35 14.05
CA SER A 77 0.10 -9.54 14.40
C SER A 77 0.34 -10.69 13.41
N PHE A 78 1.12 -10.44 12.36
CA PHE A 78 1.47 -11.41 11.33
C PHE A 78 2.90 -11.17 10.82
N LYS A 79 3.71 -12.22 10.73
CA LYS A 79 5.05 -12.13 10.14
C LYS A 79 4.94 -11.84 8.65
N VAL A 80 5.33 -10.62 8.27
CA VAL A 80 5.46 -10.20 6.88
C VAL A 80 6.38 -11.18 6.13
N PRO A 81 6.00 -11.68 4.94
CA PRO A 81 6.85 -12.53 4.13
C PRO A 81 8.24 -11.91 3.91
N TRP A 82 9.31 -12.70 3.94
CA TRP A 82 10.69 -12.18 3.87
C TRP A 82 10.98 -11.32 2.62
N ARG A 83 10.25 -11.54 1.52
CA ARG A 83 10.37 -10.75 0.29
C ARG A 83 9.81 -9.33 0.42
N LEU A 84 8.99 -9.09 1.43
CA LEU A 84 8.34 -7.81 1.76
C LEU A 84 8.99 -7.12 2.96
N GLN A 85 9.98 -7.76 3.59
CA GLN A 85 10.78 -7.14 4.64
C GLN A 85 11.84 -6.25 3.99
N ILE A 86 11.61 -4.95 4.03
CA ILE A 86 12.58 -3.96 3.58
C ILE A 86 13.62 -3.78 4.68
N ARG A 87 14.89 -3.67 4.26
CA ARG A 87 16.04 -3.46 5.15
C ARG A 87 16.15 -2.03 5.61
#